data_AF-A0A917GZC5-F1
#
_entry.id   AF-A0A917GZC5-F1
#
_cell.length_a   1.000
_cell.length_b   1.000
_cell.length_c   1.000
_cell.angle_alpha   90.00
_cell.angle_beta   90.00
_cell.angle_gamma   90.00
#
_symmetry.space_group_name_H-M   'P 1'
#
loop_
_entity.id
_entity.type
_entity.pdbx_description
1 polymer ?
#
loop_
_entity_poly.entity_id
_entity_poly.type
_entity_poly.pdbx_seq_one_letter_code
_entity_poly.pdbx_strand_id
1 'polypeptide(L)'
;MNPVAAFRNRAGRAAASEDCDTCLAPECEFPAELSGLPLVELQVLHSRISCQLDREYLENPDGPHPVTQDRFEEVVAALEQRGGARHSA
;
A
#
# COMPACT_ATOMS: atom_id res chain seq x y z
N MET A 1 -13.91 28.53 -14.20
CA MET A 1 -14.29 27.56 -13.15
C MET A 1 -13.73 26.21 -13.56
N ASN A 2 -12.90 25.61 -12.72
CA ASN A 2 -12.19 24.36 -12.99
C ASN A 2 -13.08 23.19 -12.51
N PRO A 3 -13.44 22.19 -13.34
CA PRO A 3 -14.15 21.03 -12.84
C PRO A 3 -13.17 20.15 -12.06
N VAL A 4 -13.28 20.17 -10.73
CA VAL A 4 -12.59 19.23 -9.85
C VAL A 4 -13.00 17.82 -10.27
N ALA A 5 -12.01 17.03 -10.68
CA ALA A 5 -12.18 15.65 -11.09
C ALA A 5 -13.01 14.88 -10.06
N ALA A 6 -14.03 14.21 -10.57
CA ALA A 6 -14.98 13.42 -9.82
C ALA A 6 -14.26 12.47 -8.85
N PHE A 7 -14.41 12.75 -7.56
CA PHE A 7 -14.17 11.78 -6.50
C PHE A 7 -15.16 10.63 -6.72
N ARG A 8 -14.69 9.59 -7.42
CA ARG A 8 -15.53 8.50 -7.92
C ARG A 8 -15.93 7.63 -6.74
N ASN A 9 -17.18 7.80 -6.31
CA ASN A 9 -17.82 6.96 -5.31
C ASN A 9 -18.37 5.67 -5.97
N ARG A 10 -18.31 4.56 -5.22
CA ARG A 10 -19.32 3.46 -5.13
C ARG A 10 -19.26 2.26 -6.10
N ALA A 11 -19.04 1.07 -5.54
CA ALA A 11 -19.74 -0.24 -5.74
C ALA A 11 -18.83 -1.35 -5.14
N GLY A 12 -19.28 -2.39 -4.43
CA GLY A 12 -20.30 -3.34 -4.87
C GLY A 12 -19.65 -4.53 -5.57
N ARG A 13 -19.07 -5.46 -4.80
CA ARG A 13 -18.86 -6.90 -5.09
C ARG A 13 -18.87 -7.33 -6.58
N ALA A 14 -17.68 -7.41 -7.18
CA ALA A 14 -17.31 -8.32 -8.28
C ALA A 14 -15.77 -8.40 -8.26
N ALA A 15 -15.20 -9.40 -7.57
CA ALA A 15 -14.70 -10.64 -8.18
C ALA A 15 -13.46 -10.42 -9.07
N ALA A 16 -12.30 -10.45 -8.39
CA ALA A 16 -11.04 -11.05 -8.83
C ALA A 16 -10.62 -10.78 -10.27
N SER A 17 -9.75 -9.78 -10.47
CA SER A 17 -8.46 -9.88 -11.20
C SER A 17 -7.82 -8.53 -11.58
N GLU A 18 -8.33 -7.36 -11.15
CA GLU A 18 -7.75 -6.04 -11.53
C GLU A 18 -7.54 -5.05 -10.37
N ASP A 19 -7.88 -5.41 -9.13
CA ASP A 19 -7.94 -4.47 -7.99
C ASP A 19 -6.63 -4.29 -7.21
N CYS A 20 -5.47 -4.37 -7.87
CA CYS A 20 -4.23 -3.85 -7.24
C CYS A 20 -4.30 -2.31 -7.10
N ASP A 21 -5.22 -1.62 -7.79
CA ASP A 21 -5.29 -0.15 -7.86
C ASP A 21 -5.41 0.54 -6.49
N THR A 22 -6.16 -0.04 -5.55
CA THR A 22 -6.41 0.59 -4.23
C THR A 22 -5.68 -0.10 -3.08
N CYS A 23 -5.69 -1.43 -3.02
CA CYS A 23 -4.92 -2.21 -2.04
C CYS A 23 -3.91 -3.10 -2.79
N LEU A 24 -2.74 -3.38 -2.20
CA LEU A 24 -1.71 -4.21 -2.83
C LEU A 24 -1.76 -5.65 -2.30
N ALA A 25 -2.47 -6.53 -3.01
CA ALA A 25 -2.53 -7.95 -2.70
C ALA A 25 -1.14 -8.63 -2.76
N PRO A 26 -0.93 -9.76 -2.06
CA PRO A 26 0.35 -10.47 -2.07
C PRO A 26 0.75 -10.97 -3.47
N GLU A 27 -0.22 -11.17 -4.35
CA GLU A 27 -0.04 -11.63 -5.72
C GLU A 27 0.34 -10.48 -6.69
N CYS A 28 0.13 -9.23 -6.29
CA CYS A 28 0.48 -8.07 -7.09
C CYS A 28 2.00 -7.90 -7.16
N GLU A 29 2.46 -7.31 -8.27
CA GLU A 29 3.86 -6.92 -8.46
C GLU A 29 4.32 -5.98 -7.35
N PHE A 30 5.47 -6.30 -6.75
CA PHE A 30 6.09 -5.51 -5.70
C PHE A 30 7.52 -5.15 -6.14
N PRO A 31 7.94 -3.88 -6.02
CA PRO A 31 9.27 -3.46 -6.44
C PRO A 31 10.35 -4.22 -5.66
N ALA A 32 11.31 -4.81 -6.37
CA ALA A 32 12.44 -5.50 -5.73
C ALA A 32 13.38 -4.52 -5.00
N GLU A 33 13.38 -3.24 -5.38
CA GLU A 33 14.23 -2.21 -4.80
C GLU A 33 13.43 -0.99 -4.35
N LEU A 34 13.28 -0.81 -3.04
CA LEU A 34 12.59 0.35 -2.45
C LEU A 34 13.50 1.58 -2.33
N SER A 35 14.82 1.38 -2.28
CA SER A 35 15.82 2.44 -2.12
C SER A 35 15.89 3.40 -3.31
N GLY A 36 15.59 2.93 -4.52
CA GLY A 36 15.57 3.73 -5.75
C GLY A 36 14.26 4.49 -6.01
N LEU A 37 13.19 4.15 -5.29
CA LEU A 37 11.87 4.77 -5.51
C LEU A 37 11.81 6.19 -4.94
N PRO A 38 11.05 7.13 -5.50
CA PRO A 38 10.82 8.42 -4.87
C PRO A 38 10.00 8.25 -3.57
N LEU A 39 10.18 9.16 -2.60
CA LEU A 39 9.48 9.11 -1.31
C LEU A 39 7.95 9.04 -1.48
N VAL A 40 7.41 9.77 -2.45
CA VAL A 40 5.98 9.80 -2.75
C VAL A 40 5.47 8.41 -3.15
N GLU A 41 6.20 7.69 -4.02
CA GLU A 41 5.81 6.33 -4.41
C GLU A 41 5.90 5.35 -3.24
N LEU A 42 6.90 5.53 -2.37
CA LEU A 42 7.06 4.71 -1.18
C LEU A 42 5.92 4.93 -0.16
N GLN A 43 5.43 6.17 -0.05
CA GLN A 43 4.23 6.51 0.74
C GLN A 43 2.94 5.94 0.11
N VAL A 44 2.83 5.94 -1.22
CA VAL A 44 1.70 5.31 -1.93
C VAL A 44 1.71 3.79 -1.72
N LEU A 45 2.88 3.14 -1.82
CA LEU A 45 3.05 1.72 -1.53
C LEU A 45 2.63 1.39 -0.09
N HIS A 46 3.09 2.18 0.88
CA HIS A 46 2.67 2.04 2.27
C HIS A 46 1.15 2.09 2.40
N SER A 47 0.51 3.12 1.82
CA SER A 47 -0.96 3.26 1.86
C SER A 47 -1.69 2.06 1.24
N ARG A 48 -1.19 1.53 0.11
CA ARG A 48 -1.81 0.39 -0.58
C ARG A 48 -1.63 -0.91 0.19
N ILE A 49 -0.49 -1.12 0.84
CA ILE A 49 -0.25 -2.32 1.65
C ILE A 49 -1.04 -2.26 2.96
N SER A 50 -1.13 -1.09 3.62
CA SER A 50 -1.98 -0.91 4.80
C SER A 50 -3.45 -1.21 4.49
N CYS A 51 -3.95 -0.74 3.34
CA CYS A 51 -5.29 -1.06 2.84
C CYS A 51 -5.50 -2.57 2.72
N GLN A 52 -4.51 -3.29 2.19
CA GLN A 52 -4.57 -4.75 2.06
C GLN A 52 -4.55 -5.44 3.43
N LEU A 53 -3.67 -5.02 4.35
CA LEU A 53 -3.61 -5.55 5.70
C LEU A 53 -4.93 -5.36 6.44
N ASP A 54 -5.51 -4.15 6.41
CA ASP A 54 -6.81 -3.87 7.03
C ASP A 54 -7.89 -4.81 6.48
N ARG A 55 -7.88 -5.05 5.17
CA ARG A 55 -8.82 -5.98 4.53
C ARG A 55 -8.61 -7.41 5.00
N GLU A 56 -7.37 -7.88 5.04
CA GLU A 56 -7.05 -9.24 5.48
C GLU A 56 -7.34 -9.44 6.98
N TYR A 57 -7.10 -8.45 7.85
CA TYR A 57 -7.48 -8.52 9.26
C TYR A 57 -9.00 -8.60 9.47
N LEU A 58 -9.79 -7.97 8.58
CA LEU A 58 -11.25 -8.02 8.64
C LEU A 58 -11.83 -9.31 8.03
N GLU A 59 -11.18 -9.85 7.00
CA GLU A 59 -11.67 -11.00 6.24
C GLU A 59 -11.15 -12.35 6.78
N ASN A 60 -9.94 -12.38 7.35
CA ASN A 60 -9.27 -13.60 7.81
C ASN A 60 -9.15 -13.63 9.35
N PRO A 61 -9.80 -14.60 10.03
CA PRO A 61 -9.71 -14.74 11.49
C PRO A 61 -8.33 -15.20 11.97
N ASP A 62 -7.54 -15.82 11.09
CA ASP A 62 -6.16 -16.27 11.37
C ASP A 62 -5.13 -15.14 11.23
N GLY A 63 -5.55 -13.95 10.79
CA GLY A 63 -4.69 -12.79 10.58
C GLY A 63 -4.31 -12.56 9.12
N PRO A 64 -3.46 -11.55 8.87
CA PRO A 64 -3.07 -11.15 7.53
C PRO A 64 -2.13 -12.18 6.88
N HIS A 65 -2.04 -12.09 5.57
CA HIS A 65 -1.15 -12.93 4.80
C HIS A 65 0.31 -12.54 5.11
N PRO A 66 1.20 -13.52 5.40
CA PRO A 66 2.58 -13.24 5.84
C PRO A 66 3.35 -12.38 4.81
N VAL A 67 3.19 -12.65 3.52
CA VAL A 67 3.82 -11.85 2.44
C VAL A 67 3.37 -10.39 2.45
N THR A 68 2.10 -10.10 2.75
CA THR A 68 1.60 -8.73 2.84
C THR A 68 2.26 -8.01 4.01
N GLN A 69 2.44 -8.72 5.12
CA GLN A 69 3.09 -8.20 6.32
C GLN A 69 4.59 -7.96 6.13
N ASP A 70 5.32 -8.90 5.52
CA ASP A 70 6.73 -8.74 5.20
C ASP A 70 6.97 -7.49 4.33
N ARG A 71 6.18 -7.33 3.26
CA ARG A 71 6.25 -6.15 2.39
C ARG A 71 5.94 -4.85 3.12
N PHE A 72 5.02 -4.88 4.08
CA PHE A 72 4.70 -3.72 4.91
C PHE A 72 5.91 -3.30 5.75
N GLU A 73 6.55 -4.25 6.41
CA GLU A 73 7.74 -4.00 7.24
C GLU A 73 8.90 -3.46 6.40
N GLU A 74 9.12 -4.00 5.20
CA GLU A 74 10.13 -3.49 4.26
C GLU A 74 9.88 -2.02 3.88
N VAL A 75 8.63 -1.67 3.55
CA VAL A 75 8.25 -0.31 3.19
C VAL A 75 8.35 0.64 4.37
N VAL A 76 7.95 0.22 5.58
CA VAL A 76 8.12 1.01 6.80
C VAL A 76 9.59 1.27 7.08
N ALA A 77 10.44 0.24 7.03
CA ALA A 77 11.87 0.40 7.23
C ALA A 77 12.50 1.37 6.22
N ALA A 78 12.07 1.33 4.95
CA ALA A 78 12.52 2.26 3.93
C ALA A 78 12.00 3.69 4.14
N LEU A 79 10.76 3.87 4.64
CA LEU A 79 10.24 5.18 5.05
C LEU A 79 11.00 5.74 6.25
N GLU A 80 11.28 4.93 7.26
CA GLU A 80 12.00 5.34 8.47
C GLU A 80 13.43 5.78 8.17
N GLN A 81 14.14 5.07 7.31
CA GLN A 81 15.47 5.50 6.82
C GLN A 81 15.43 6.90 6.20
N ARG A 82 14.34 7.23 5.49
CA ARG A 82 14.17 8.53 4.81
C ARG A 82 13.56 9.61 5.71
N GLY A 83 12.72 9.23 6.67
CA GLY A 83 12.11 10.11 7.66
C GLY A 83 13.09 10.49 8.77
N GLY A 84 13.91 9.54 9.21
CA GLY A 84 15.02 9.76 10.14
C GLY A 84 16.07 10.72 9.59
N ALA A 85 16.34 10.65 8.27
CA ALA A 85 17.19 11.63 7.58
C ALA A 85 16.63 13.06 7.59
N ARG A 86 15.32 13.26 7.84
CA ARG A 86 14.68 14.58 7.94
C ARG A 86 14.53 15.07 9.39
N HIS A 87 14.89 14.26 10.39
CA HIS A 87 14.77 14.61 11.81
C HIS A 87 16.13 14.78 12.53
N SER A 88 17.23 14.67 11.80
CA SER A 88 18.58 15.03 12.27
C SER A 88 19.04 16.33 11.59
N ALA A 89 18.53 17.46 12.07
CA ALA A 89 19.06 18.79 11.79
C ALA A 89 19.01 19.64 13.08
#